data_AF-A0A6M3M869-F1
#
_entry.id   AF-A0A6M3M869-F1
#
_cell.length_a   1.000
_cell.length_b   1.000
_cell.length_c   1.000
_cell.angle_alpha   90.00
_cell.angle_beta   90.00
_cell.angle_gamma   90.00
#
_symmetry.space_group_name_H-M   'P 1'
#
loop_
_entity.id
_entity.type
_entity.pdbx_description
1 polymer ?
#
loop_
_entity_poly.entity_id
_entity_poly.type
_entity_poly.pdbx_seq_one_letter_code
_entity_poly.pdbx_strand_id
1 'polypeptide(L)'
;MSEEIYDIHIVVKETGEVIKADEGDWCIISTLEPGRVWLYRFEDMKGQSFPDYDYDDPTLHVEKLDGRLQISIIGYSSRFHSDLYAYDRVLWLDAGGVERNHLGESLLVILPEVLPPAPPPVAPPLPPGVPPVAPPPVEPAPPEWRPLTDPLDKIIAKLWDIKDEIRPIPIKANTYSVINVNLSIARPIFQSFNVSGFAMTIYKCTGEMEVALGELVTDGIPIEPMVYPQMLVIDRMDFDKFYVKNSAQPGKTATMIIWRRT
;
A
#
# COMPACT_ATOMS: atom_id res chain seq x y z
N MET A 1 2.66 19.88 24.08
CA MET A 1 2.01 19.24 22.92
C MET A 1 3.03 18.24 22.41
N SER A 2 2.68 16.97 22.32
CA SER A 2 3.57 15.96 21.72
C SER A 2 3.79 16.30 20.25
N GLU A 3 5.03 16.24 19.79
CA GLU A 3 5.37 16.44 18.39
C GLU A 3 4.70 15.33 17.56
N GLU A 4 4.01 15.71 16.48
CA GLU A 4 3.30 14.76 15.60
C GLU A 4 4.34 14.06 14.73
N ILE A 5 4.66 12.81 15.05
CA ILE A 5 5.54 11.95 14.25
C ILE A 5 4.65 11.06 13.39
N TYR A 6 4.84 11.10 12.08
CA TYR A 6 4.12 10.23 11.15
C TYR A 6 4.81 8.87 11.07
N ASP A 7 4.02 7.83 10.82
CA ASP A 7 4.53 6.47 10.58
C ASP A 7 5.21 6.43 9.21
N ILE A 8 6.48 6.80 9.18
CA ILE A 8 7.36 6.77 8.03
C ILE A 8 8.54 5.90 8.40
N HIS A 9 8.96 5.02 7.51
CA HIS A 9 10.12 4.17 7.72
C HIS A 9 10.81 3.84 6.40
N ILE A 10 12.06 3.43 6.52
CA ILE A 10 12.86 2.94 5.40
C ILE A 10 13.29 1.50 5.62
N VAL A 11 13.53 0.79 4.52
CA VAL A 11 14.16 -0.52 4.51
C VAL A 11 15.42 -0.41 3.66
N VAL A 12 16.58 -0.45 4.32
CA VAL A 12 17.89 -0.34 3.66
C VAL A 12 18.18 -1.67 2.97
N LYS A 13 18.28 -1.67 1.64
CA LYS A 13 18.36 -2.89 0.84
C LYS A 13 19.61 -3.71 1.12
N GLU A 14 20.73 -3.03 1.30
CA GLU A 14 22.04 -3.66 1.47
C GLU A 14 22.20 -4.36 2.82
N THR A 15 21.53 -3.87 3.86
CA THR A 15 21.60 -4.45 5.22
C THR A 15 20.35 -5.23 5.59
N GLY A 16 19.20 -4.95 4.96
CA GLY A 16 17.89 -5.47 5.32
C GLY A 16 17.28 -4.81 6.57
N GLU A 17 17.94 -3.78 7.11
CA GLU A 17 17.48 -3.11 8.33
C GLU A 17 16.26 -2.24 8.07
N VAL A 18 15.35 -2.24 9.03
CA VAL A 18 14.18 -1.37 9.05
C VAL A 18 14.45 -0.24 10.02
N ILE A 19 14.26 1.00 9.56
CA ILE A 19 14.49 2.20 10.36
C ILE A 19 13.23 3.04 10.35
N LYS A 20 12.60 3.16 11.52
CA LYS A 20 11.38 3.94 11.69
C LYS A 20 11.70 5.35 12.13
N ALA A 21 10.82 6.29 11.76
CA ALA A 21 10.99 7.69 12.11
C ALA A 21 10.97 7.96 13.63
N ASP A 22 10.35 7.09 14.43
CA ASP A 22 10.33 7.18 15.90
C ASP A 22 11.59 6.60 16.57
N GLU A 23 12.53 6.06 15.79
CA GLU A 23 13.83 5.59 16.29
C GLU A 23 14.84 6.74 16.33
N GLY A 24 14.83 7.52 17.41
CA GLY A 24 15.63 8.74 17.55
C GLY A 24 17.17 8.59 17.40
N ASP A 25 17.71 7.38 17.54
CA ASP A 25 19.14 7.09 17.29
C ASP A 25 19.46 6.94 15.80
N TRP A 26 18.44 6.77 14.95
CA TRP A 26 18.56 6.45 13.53
C TRP A 26 17.73 7.37 12.62
N CYS A 27 16.91 8.24 13.20
CA CYS A 27 16.17 9.26 12.49
C CYS A 27 16.06 10.53 13.34
N ILE A 28 16.55 11.64 12.81
CA ILE A 28 16.37 12.98 13.38
C ILE A 28 15.17 13.64 12.69
N ILE A 29 14.20 14.07 13.49
CA ILE A 29 13.07 14.88 13.03
C ILE A 29 13.28 16.32 13.49
N SER A 30 13.22 17.26 12.55
CA SER A 30 13.23 18.69 12.83
C SER A 30 11.92 19.32 12.38
N THR A 31 11.22 20.00 13.28
CA THR A 31 10.07 20.82 12.91
C THR A 31 10.53 22.12 12.24
N LEU A 32 10.12 22.33 10.99
CA LEU A 32 10.37 23.57 10.24
C LEU A 32 9.22 24.57 10.42
N GLU A 33 7.98 24.08 10.39
CA GLU A 33 6.76 24.86 10.66
C GLU A 33 5.83 24.03 11.57
N PRO A 34 5.61 24.44 12.84
CA PRO A 34 4.83 23.64 13.79
C PRO A 34 3.44 23.26 13.28
N GLY A 35 3.16 21.94 13.26
CA GLY A 35 1.89 21.38 12.81
C GLY A 35 1.72 21.31 11.29
N ARG A 36 2.74 21.69 10.51
CA ARG A 36 2.65 21.71 9.05
C ARG A 36 3.85 21.13 8.32
N VAL A 37 5.08 21.47 8.70
CA VAL A 37 6.28 21.11 7.94
C VAL A 37 7.36 20.53 8.84
N TRP A 38 7.89 19.39 8.43
CA TRP A 38 8.95 18.66 9.13
C TRP A 38 10.02 18.19 8.16
N LEU A 39 11.22 18.00 8.69
CA LEU A 39 12.36 17.41 8.00
C LEU A 39 12.77 16.13 8.72
N TYR A 40 12.69 15.00 8.02
CA TYR A 40 13.08 13.68 8.53
C TYR A 40 14.43 13.33 7.91
N ARG A 41 15.39 12.89 8.73
CA ARG A 41 16.77 12.62 8.34
C ARG A 41 17.20 11.29 8.91
N PHE A 42 17.25 10.26 8.09
CA PHE A 42 17.59 8.90 8.51
C PHE A 42 19.10 8.65 8.42
N GLU A 43 19.55 7.64 9.16
CA GLU A 43 20.91 7.10 9.17
C GLU A 43 20.84 5.65 8.67
N ASP A 44 21.37 5.35 7.49
CA ASP A 44 21.17 4.06 6.81
C ASP A 44 22.15 2.95 7.23
N MET A 45 23.13 3.26 8.10
CA MET A 45 24.12 2.31 8.60
C MET A 45 23.69 1.55 9.86
N LYS A 46 22.39 1.46 10.16
CA LYS A 46 21.88 0.64 11.27
C LYS A 46 22.42 -0.79 11.20
N GLY A 47 22.77 -1.34 12.36
CA GLY A 47 23.32 -2.70 12.48
C GLY A 47 24.78 -2.86 12.04
N GLN A 48 25.43 -1.83 11.50
CA GLN A 48 26.85 -1.89 11.15
C GLN A 48 27.74 -1.64 12.36
N SER A 49 29.00 -2.08 12.29
CA SER A 49 29.95 -1.94 13.41
C SER A 49 30.49 -0.51 13.60
N PHE A 50 30.38 0.34 12.57
CA PHE A 50 30.87 1.71 12.56
C PHE A 50 29.93 2.64 11.77
N PRO A 51 28.70 2.89 12.26
CA PRO A 51 27.84 3.93 11.71
C PRO A 51 28.49 5.31 11.88
N ASP A 52 28.34 6.18 10.89
CA ASP A 52 28.91 7.53 10.88
C ASP A 52 27.96 8.61 11.42
N TYR A 53 26.65 8.36 11.47
CA TYR A 53 25.63 9.23 12.09
C TYR A 53 25.61 10.64 11.47
N ASP A 54 25.72 10.74 10.16
CA ASP A 54 25.64 12.03 9.46
C ASP A 54 24.20 12.45 9.15
N TYR A 55 23.26 11.50 9.21
CA TYR A 55 21.83 11.67 8.96
C TYR A 55 21.55 12.43 7.66
N ASP A 56 22.23 12.07 6.59
CA ASP A 56 22.00 12.67 5.28
C ASP A 56 21.26 11.75 4.29
N ASP A 57 20.73 10.64 4.80
CA ASP A 57 20.07 9.59 4.04
C ASP A 57 18.63 9.31 4.45
N PRO A 58 17.83 8.83 3.49
CA PRO A 58 17.05 9.80 2.73
C PRO A 58 16.58 10.98 3.61
N THR A 59 17.00 12.19 3.27
CA THR A 59 16.44 13.40 3.88
C THR A 59 15.09 13.72 3.24
N LEU A 60 14.01 13.66 4.01
CA LEU A 60 12.64 13.88 3.56
C LEU A 60 12.09 15.22 4.04
N HIS A 61 11.50 15.97 3.13
CA HIS A 61 10.60 17.09 3.45
C HIS A 61 9.17 16.58 3.52
N VAL A 62 8.54 16.72 4.68
CA VAL A 62 7.17 16.26 4.94
C VAL A 62 6.29 17.47 5.23
N GLU A 63 5.31 17.74 4.36
CA GLU A 63 4.33 18.83 4.52
C GLU A 63 2.91 18.27 4.67
N LYS A 64 2.19 18.72 5.69
CA LYS A 64 0.77 18.41 5.89
C LYS A 64 -0.09 19.37 5.06
N LEU A 65 -0.95 18.80 4.23
CA LEU A 65 -1.90 19.50 3.37
C LEU A 65 -3.28 18.90 3.58
N ASP A 66 -4.21 19.60 4.22
CA ASP A 66 -5.65 19.25 4.35
C ASP A 66 -5.99 17.75 4.21
N GLY A 67 -5.61 16.95 5.23
CA GLY A 67 -5.89 15.50 5.27
C GLY A 67 -4.92 14.62 4.48
N ARG A 68 -3.81 15.17 4.00
CA ARG A 68 -2.76 14.50 3.23
C ARG A 68 -1.39 14.93 3.71
N LEU A 69 -0.37 14.15 3.34
CA LEU A 69 1.03 14.52 3.43
C LEU A 69 1.59 14.63 2.02
N GLN A 70 2.33 15.69 1.73
CA GLN A 70 3.27 15.74 0.63
C GLN A 70 4.64 15.38 1.17
N ILE A 71 5.19 14.26 0.71
CA ILE A 71 6.51 13.78 1.10
C ILE A 71 7.44 13.93 -0.10
N SER A 72 8.61 14.51 0.10
CA SER A 72 9.60 14.73 -0.97
C SER A 72 10.97 14.30 -0.51
N ILE A 73 11.73 13.63 -1.38
CA ILE A 73 13.13 13.28 -1.11
C ILE A 73 13.97 14.48 -1.52
N ILE A 74 14.54 15.22 -0.57
CA ILE A 74 15.30 16.44 -0.84
C ILE A 74 16.82 16.26 -0.70
N GLY A 75 17.26 15.14 -0.12
CA GLY A 75 18.66 14.77 0.03
C GLY A 75 18.81 13.25 0.14
N TYR A 76 19.95 12.75 -0.38
CA TYR A 76 20.41 11.36 -0.25
C TYR A 76 21.89 11.39 -0.68
N SER A 77 22.81 11.00 0.19
CA SER A 77 24.26 11.09 -0.05
C SER A 77 24.97 9.74 0.00
N SER A 78 24.38 8.77 0.67
CA SER A 78 24.88 7.41 0.74
C SER A 78 24.79 6.68 -0.60
N ARG A 79 25.61 5.65 -0.70
CA ARG A 79 25.67 4.70 -1.80
C ARG A 79 24.63 3.58 -1.69
N PHE A 80 23.93 3.47 -0.55
CA PHE A 80 22.92 2.45 -0.33
C PHE A 80 21.58 2.86 -0.93
N HIS A 81 20.73 1.85 -1.10
CA HIS A 81 19.37 2.01 -1.58
C HIS A 81 18.39 1.73 -0.45
N SER A 82 17.31 2.49 -0.43
CA SER A 82 16.22 2.27 0.52
C SER A 82 14.88 2.16 -0.19
N ASP A 83 14.07 1.21 0.25
CA ASP A 83 12.63 1.31 0.01
C ASP A 83 12.03 2.24 1.07
N LEU A 84 11.16 3.14 0.66
CA LEU A 84 10.59 4.14 1.54
C LEU A 84 9.08 3.95 1.69
N TYR A 85 8.61 3.98 2.93
CA TYR A 85 7.22 3.68 3.29
C TYR A 85 6.62 4.82 4.11
N ALA A 86 5.32 5.04 3.93
CA ALA A 86 4.50 5.80 4.86
C ALA A 86 3.22 5.02 5.15
N TYR A 87 2.97 4.77 6.43
CA TYR A 87 1.92 3.87 6.92
C TYR A 87 2.06 2.47 6.28
N ASP A 88 0.99 1.98 5.66
CA ASP A 88 0.90 0.69 4.98
C ASP A 88 1.25 0.76 3.49
N ARG A 89 1.93 1.83 3.04
CA ARG A 89 2.19 2.08 1.61
C ARG A 89 3.66 2.25 1.30
N VAL A 90 4.10 1.55 0.26
CA VAL A 90 5.36 1.83 -0.45
C VAL A 90 5.21 3.16 -1.18
N LEU A 91 6.13 4.09 -0.94
CA LEU A 91 6.23 5.34 -1.67
C LEU A 91 7.22 5.21 -2.82
N TRP A 92 8.44 4.76 -2.52
CA TRP A 92 9.51 4.55 -3.49
C TRP A 92 10.21 3.22 -3.25
N LEU A 93 10.66 2.60 -4.34
CA LEU A 93 11.53 1.44 -4.31
C LEU A 93 12.92 1.87 -4.78
N ASP A 94 13.97 1.33 -4.18
CA ASP A 94 15.36 1.58 -4.58
C ASP A 94 15.73 3.09 -4.64
N ALA A 95 15.23 3.90 -3.68
CA ALA A 95 15.59 5.30 -3.56
C ALA A 95 17.04 5.47 -3.09
N GLY A 96 17.74 6.50 -3.58
CA GLY A 96 19.14 6.75 -3.24
C GLY A 96 20.14 6.14 -4.21
N GLY A 97 21.23 5.59 -3.68
CA GLY A 97 22.33 5.06 -4.48
C GLY A 97 23.20 6.14 -5.12
N VAL A 98 24.28 5.70 -5.77
CA VAL A 98 25.23 6.58 -6.48
C VAL A 98 24.58 7.33 -7.65
N GLU A 99 23.49 6.78 -8.18
CA GLU A 99 22.68 7.35 -9.23
C GLU A 99 21.65 8.36 -8.73
N ARG A 100 21.44 8.44 -7.41
CA ARG A 100 20.49 9.35 -6.74
C ARG A 100 19.04 9.12 -7.22
N ASN A 101 18.60 7.87 -7.27
CA ASN A 101 17.24 7.48 -7.64
C ASN A 101 16.21 8.22 -6.78
N HIS A 102 15.15 8.70 -7.44
CA HIS A 102 14.01 9.39 -6.83
C HIS A 102 14.34 10.71 -6.09
N LEU A 103 15.59 11.18 -6.10
CA LEU A 103 15.95 12.46 -5.50
C LEU A 103 15.24 13.61 -6.23
N GLY A 104 14.54 14.45 -5.46
CA GLY A 104 13.74 15.57 -5.96
C GLY A 104 12.29 15.18 -6.32
N GLU A 105 11.93 13.90 -6.26
CA GLU A 105 10.54 13.47 -6.44
C GLU A 105 9.68 13.78 -5.22
N SER A 106 8.37 13.84 -5.45
CA SER A 106 7.37 14.16 -4.43
C SER A 106 6.10 13.34 -4.65
N LEU A 107 5.53 12.79 -3.56
CA LEU A 107 4.30 12.01 -3.59
C LEU A 107 3.31 12.52 -2.53
N LEU A 108 2.02 12.39 -2.87
CA LEU A 108 0.92 12.68 -1.96
C LEU A 108 0.43 11.40 -1.29
N VAL A 109 0.43 11.39 0.04
CA VAL A 109 -0.05 10.31 0.89
C VAL A 109 -1.33 10.77 1.57
N ILE A 110 -2.40 9.98 1.46
CA ILE A 110 -3.66 10.26 2.16
C ILE A 110 -3.49 9.78 3.61
N LEU A 111 -3.75 10.66 4.57
CA LEU A 111 -3.70 10.30 5.98
C LEU A 111 -4.78 9.26 6.28
N PRO A 112 -4.50 8.20 7.07
CA PRO A 112 -5.54 7.29 7.52
C PRO A 112 -6.60 8.07 8.29
N GLU A 113 -7.87 7.78 8.00
CA GLU A 113 -8.99 8.42 8.69
C GLU A 113 -8.95 8.02 10.16
N VAL A 114 -8.78 9.01 11.05
CA VAL A 114 -8.90 8.78 12.48
C VAL A 114 -10.37 8.52 12.75
N LEU A 115 -10.73 7.24 12.88
CA LEU A 115 -12.09 6.89 13.27
C LEU A 115 -12.39 7.58 14.61
N PRO A 116 -13.53 8.29 14.71
CA PRO A 116 -13.92 8.87 15.99
C PRO A 116 -13.95 7.76 17.04
N PRO A 117 -13.53 8.04 18.29
CA PRO A 117 -13.61 7.05 19.35
C PRO A 117 -15.05 6.52 19.39
N ALA A 118 -15.18 5.19 19.39
CA ALA A 118 -16.49 4.56 19.44
C ALA A 118 -17.30 5.20 20.59
N PRO A 119 -18.55 5.61 20.34
CA PRO A 119 -19.37 6.14 21.42
C PRO A 119 -19.38 5.12 22.57
N PRO A 120 -19.26 5.56 23.82
CA PRO A 120 -19.31 4.66 24.96
C PRO A 120 -20.59 3.81 24.84
N PRO A 121 -20.53 2.50 25.14
CA PRO A 121 -21.69 1.63 25.02
C PRO A 121 -22.84 2.25 25.80
N VAL A 122 -23.95 2.51 25.10
CA VAL A 122 -25.14 3.08 25.71
C VAL A 122 -25.61 2.08 26.76
N ALA A 123 -25.46 2.44 28.04
CA ALA A 123 -25.97 1.63 29.13
C ALA A 123 -27.47 1.42 28.90
N PRO A 124 -27.97 0.17 28.94
CA PRO A 124 -29.39 -0.07 28.81
C PRO A 124 -30.14 0.73 29.90
N PRO A 125 -31.31 1.33 29.58
CA PRO A 125 -32.06 2.10 30.56
C PRO A 125 -32.44 1.20 31.72
N LEU A 126 -32.01 1.60 32.93
CA LEU A 126 -32.35 0.89 34.15
C LEU A 126 -33.87 0.93 34.37
N PRO A 127 -34.52 -0.20 34.68
CA PRO A 127 -35.90 -0.19 35.11
C PRO A 127 -36.01 0.58 36.44
N PRO A 128 -37.06 1.41 36.62
CA PRO A 128 -37.20 2.24 37.82
C PRO A 128 -37.42 1.35 39.05
N GLY A 129 -36.51 1.45 40.04
CA GLY A 129 -36.76 0.96 41.41
C GLY A 129 -35.75 -0.03 42.02
N VAL A 130 -34.59 -0.30 41.41
CA VAL A 130 -33.63 -1.29 41.97
C VAL A 130 -32.46 -0.58 42.71
N PRO A 131 -32.24 -0.82 44.02
CA PRO A 131 -31.08 -0.31 44.74
C PRO A 131 -29.78 -0.98 44.25
N PRO A 132 -28.60 -0.32 44.42
CA PRO A 132 -27.35 -0.76 43.81
C PRO A 132 -26.91 -2.12 44.35
N VAL A 133 -26.88 -3.12 43.47
CA VAL A 133 -26.36 -4.46 43.76
C VAL A 133 -24.87 -4.48 43.42
N ALA A 134 -24.06 -5.05 44.31
CA ALA A 134 -22.63 -5.25 44.11
C ALA A 134 -22.37 -6.05 42.81
N PRO A 135 -21.32 -5.71 42.04
CA PRO A 135 -21.12 -6.30 40.72
C PRO A 135 -20.88 -7.82 40.83
N PRO A 136 -21.49 -8.62 39.95
CA PRO A 136 -21.25 -10.06 39.92
C PRO A 136 -19.84 -10.37 39.36
N PRO A 137 -19.34 -11.60 39.57
CA PRO A 137 -18.08 -12.04 38.98
C PRO A 137 -18.14 -11.94 37.46
N VAL A 138 -17.10 -11.38 36.86
CA VAL A 138 -16.96 -11.19 35.41
C VAL A 138 -17.01 -12.55 34.72
N GLU A 139 -18.06 -12.77 33.94
CA GLU A 139 -18.18 -13.90 33.02
C GLU A 139 -17.15 -13.74 31.89
N PRO A 140 -16.41 -14.81 31.49
CA PRO A 140 -15.40 -14.70 30.46
C PRO A 140 -16.03 -14.25 29.14
N ALA A 141 -15.45 -13.21 28.55
CA ALA A 141 -15.92 -12.62 27.30
C ALA A 141 -16.01 -13.68 26.18
N PRO A 142 -16.98 -13.57 25.26
CA PRO A 142 -17.04 -14.42 24.08
C PRO A 142 -15.75 -14.25 23.25
N PRO A 143 -15.32 -15.27 22.48
CA PRO A 143 -14.11 -15.18 21.70
C PRO A 143 -14.16 -13.96 20.78
N GLU A 144 -13.16 -13.09 20.91
CA GLU A 144 -12.99 -11.91 20.08
C GLU A 144 -13.11 -12.29 18.61
N TRP A 145 -13.99 -11.60 17.89
CA TRP A 145 -13.89 -11.51 16.44
C TRP A 145 -12.59 -10.79 16.12
N ARG A 146 -11.54 -11.55 15.81
CA ARG A 146 -10.32 -10.99 15.23
C ARG A 146 -10.64 -10.61 13.78
N PRO A 147 -10.51 -9.34 13.36
CA PRO A 147 -10.37 -9.06 11.95
C PRO A 147 -9.17 -9.87 11.45
N LEU A 148 -9.28 -10.48 10.27
CA LEU A 148 -8.15 -11.08 9.57
C LEU A 148 -7.22 -9.94 9.10
N THR A 149 -6.57 -9.29 10.05
CA THR A 149 -5.40 -8.43 9.89
C THR A 149 -4.16 -9.31 9.85
N ASP A 150 -4.18 -10.39 9.07
CA ASP A 150 -2.89 -10.89 8.61
C ASP A 150 -2.36 -9.79 7.69
N PRO A 151 -1.23 -9.13 8.06
CA PRO A 151 -0.62 -8.14 7.20
C PRO A 151 -0.42 -8.76 5.83
N LEU A 152 -0.56 -7.96 4.77
CA LEU A 152 -0.24 -8.39 3.41
C LEU A 152 1.11 -9.13 3.39
N ASP A 153 2.04 -8.75 4.27
CA ASP A 153 3.36 -9.36 4.51
C ASP A 153 3.31 -10.82 4.96
N LYS A 154 2.32 -11.23 5.78
CA LYS A 154 2.13 -12.65 6.15
C LYS A 154 1.51 -13.47 5.02
N ILE A 155 0.68 -12.84 4.19
CA ILE A 155 0.14 -13.45 2.97
C ILE A 155 1.27 -13.62 1.96
N ILE A 156 2.13 -12.60 1.80
CA ILE A 156 3.33 -12.63 0.97
C ILE A 156 4.32 -13.68 1.50
N ALA A 157 4.58 -13.74 2.81
CA ALA A 157 5.46 -14.75 3.41
C ALA A 157 4.93 -16.18 3.23
N LYS A 158 3.62 -16.40 3.35
CA LYS A 158 2.99 -17.70 3.05
C LYS A 158 3.05 -18.04 1.56
N LEU A 159 2.96 -17.06 0.66
CA LEU A 159 3.13 -17.25 -0.78
C LEU A 159 4.59 -17.59 -1.14
N TRP A 160 5.55 -17.07 -0.38
CA TRP A 160 6.97 -17.42 -0.48
C TRP A 160 7.25 -18.85 0.00
N ASP A 161 6.62 -19.30 1.09
CA ASP A 161 6.75 -20.68 1.59
C ASP A 161 6.14 -21.74 0.64
N ILE A 162 5.24 -21.34 -0.27
CA ILE A 162 4.50 -22.26 -1.16
C ILE A 162 5.23 -22.56 -2.49
N LYS A 163 6.32 -21.86 -2.85
CA LYS A 163 6.95 -22.11 -4.16
C LYS A 163 8.48 -22.02 -4.16
N ASP A 164 9.10 -23.20 -4.14
CA ASP A 164 10.42 -23.52 -4.73
C ASP A 164 10.51 -23.24 -6.27
N GLU A 165 9.55 -22.53 -6.87
CA GLU A 165 9.46 -22.28 -8.31
C GLU A 165 9.17 -20.81 -8.70
N ILE A 166 9.20 -19.84 -7.78
CA ILE A 166 9.12 -18.42 -8.17
C ILE A 166 10.53 -17.84 -8.30
N ARG A 167 11.00 -17.68 -9.54
CA ARG A 167 12.18 -16.85 -9.82
C ARG A 167 11.79 -15.37 -9.74
N PRO A 168 12.42 -14.55 -8.88
CA PRO A 168 12.26 -13.10 -8.95
C PRO A 168 12.83 -12.62 -10.29
N ILE A 169 11.97 -12.05 -11.13
CA ILE A 169 12.42 -11.30 -12.31
C ILE A 169 12.54 -9.85 -11.86
N PRO A 170 13.72 -9.22 -11.95
CA PRO A 170 13.87 -7.81 -11.69
C PRO A 170 13.11 -7.04 -12.77
N ILE A 171 11.92 -6.56 -12.42
CA ILE A 171 11.13 -5.66 -13.27
C ILE A 171 11.62 -4.25 -12.96
N LYS A 172 12.45 -3.69 -13.86
CA LYS A 172 12.84 -2.27 -13.80
C LYS A 172 11.70 -1.39 -14.33
N ALA A 173 11.33 -0.39 -13.53
CA ALA A 173 10.38 0.70 -13.75
C ALA A 173 8.87 0.38 -13.58
N ASN A 174 8.27 0.87 -12.49
CA ASN A 174 6.88 0.59 -12.08
C ASN A 174 5.95 1.80 -12.25
N THR A 175 5.82 2.33 -13.47
CA THR A 175 4.63 3.16 -13.73
C THR A 175 3.44 2.23 -13.89
N TYR A 176 2.34 2.53 -13.18
CA TYR A 176 1.12 1.74 -13.28
C TYR A 176 -0.07 2.61 -13.64
N SER A 177 -1.12 1.98 -14.15
CA SER A 177 -2.42 2.62 -14.39
C SER A 177 -3.51 1.80 -13.76
N VAL A 178 -4.35 2.45 -12.96
CA VAL A 178 -5.53 1.83 -12.35
C VAL A 178 -6.72 2.06 -13.26
N ILE A 179 -7.30 0.98 -13.78
CA ILE A 179 -8.48 1.01 -14.64
C ILE A 179 -9.67 0.41 -13.89
N ASN A 180 -10.74 1.19 -13.79
CA ASN A 180 -12.01 0.73 -13.24
C ASN A 180 -12.99 0.46 -14.38
N VAL A 181 -13.37 -0.80 -14.56
CA VAL A 181 -14.35 -1.23 -15.55
C VAL A 181 -15.72 -1.29 -14.90
N ASN A 182 -16.65 -0.47 -15.39
CA ASN A 182 -18.06 -0.58 -15.02
C ASN A 182 -18.70 -1.76 -15.78
N LEU A 183 -19.05 -2.82 -15.05
CA LEU A 183 -19.69 -4.02 -15.59
C LEU A 183 -21.21 -3.86 -15.72
N SER A 184 -21.78 -2.75 -15.27
CA SER A 184 -23.18 -2.39 -15.54
C SER A 184 -23.43 -2.11 -17.02
N ILE A 185 -22.38 -1.81 -17.79
CA ILE A 185 -22.44 -1.59 -19.24
C ILE A 185 -22.17 -2.93 -19.93
N ALA A 186 -23.12 -3.39 -20.74
CA ALA A 186 -22.93 -4.60 -21.55
C ALA A 186 -21.89 -4.36 -22.65
N ARG A 187 -20.99 -5.34 -22.80
CA ARG A 187 -20.00 -5.44 -23.89
C ARG A 187 -20.19 -6.80 -24.54
N PRO A 188 -21.15 -6.93 -25.49
CA PRO A 188 -21.49 -8.22 -26.10
C PRO A 188 -20.36 -8.78 -26.98
N ILE A 189 -19.46 -7.90 -27.41
CA ILE A 189 -18.20 -8.22 -28.07
C ILE A 189 -17.05 -7.61 -27.26
N PHE A 190 -15.84 -8.09 -27.51
CA PHE A 190 -14.62 -7.53 -26.94
C PHE A 190 -14.46 -6.05 -27.30
N GLN A 191 -14.62 -5.18 -26.32
CA GLN A 191 -14.39 -3.75 -26.44
C GLN A 191 -12.96 -3.43 -26.00
N SER A 192 -12.22 -2.70 -26.84
CA SER A 192 -10.82 -2.34 -26.58
C SER A 192 -10.68 -1.19 -25.57
N PHE A 193 -9.65 -1.29 -24.74
CA PHE A 193 -9.12 -0.24 -23.88
C PHE A 193 -7.70 0.07 -24.34
N ASN A 194 -7.45 1.30 -24.80
CA ASN A 194 -6.15 1.75 -25.32
C ASN A 194 -5.17 2.04 -24.18
N VAL A 195 -4.74 0.97 -23.52
CA VAL A 195 -3.77 0.99 -22.43
C VAL A 195 -2.75 -0.10 -22.70
N SER A 196 -1.50 0.31 -22.91
CA SER A 196 -0.38 -0.60 -23.02
C SER A 196 0.16 -0.98 -21.64
N GLY A 197 0.81 -2.14 -21.57
CA GLY A 197 1.46 -2.68 -20.39
C GLY A 197 2.25 -3.94 -20.68
N PHE A 198 2.98 -4.45 -19.68
CA PHE A 198 3.70 -5.73 -19.73
C PHE A 198 3.16 -6.77 -18.73
N ALA A 199 2.30 -6.31 -17.81
CA ALA A 199 1.59 -7.14 -16.87
C ALA A 199 0.26 -6.48 -16.47
N MET A 200 -0.69 -7.29 -16.01
CA MET A 200 -2.01 -6.88 -15.56
C MET A 200 -2.39 -7.64 -14.30
N THR A 201 -2.82 -6.92 -13.27
CA THR A 201 -3.38 -7.49 -12.05
C THR A 201 -4.85 -7.12 -11.96
N ILE A 202 -5.74 -8.11 -11.92
CA ILE A 202 -7.16 -7.89 -11.59
C ILE A 202 -7.27 -7.97 -10.07
N TYR A 203 -7.36 -6.81 -9.43
CA TYR A 203 -7.34 -6.67 -7.97
C TYR A 203 -8.71 -6.92 -7.35
N LYS A 204 -9.78 -6.52 -8.04
CA LYS A 204 -11.16 -6.67 -7.57
C LYS A 204 -12.05 -6.93 -8.77
N CYS A 205 -12.91 -7.94 -8.69
CA CYS A 205 -13.95 -8.17 -9.68
C CYS A 205 -15.22 -8.61 -8.95
N THR A 206 -16.32 -7.88 -9.09
CA THR A 206 -17.57 -8.17 -8.36
C THR A 206 -18.63 -8.83 -9.25
N GLY A 207 -18.35 -8.99 -10.54
CA GLY A 207 -19.18 -9.62 -11.55
C GLY A 207 -18.35 -10.54 -12.44
N GLU A 208 -18.94 -11.00 -13.53
CA GLU A 208 -18.29 -11.84 -14.52
C GLU A 208 -17.81 -11.01 -15.73
N MET A 209 -16.62 -11.30 -16.25
CA MET A 209 -16.14 -10.72 -17.50
C MET A 209 -15.15 -11.66 -18.20
N GLU A 210 -14.96 -11.49 -19.49
CA GLU A 210 -13.84 -12.09 -20.23
C GLU A 210 -12.82 -10.99 -20.55
N VAL A 211 -11.54 -11.27 -20.31
CA VAL A 211 -10.43 -10.37 -20.64
C VAL A 211 -9.56 -11.01 -21.71
N ALA A 212 -9.25 -10.26 -22.77
CA ALA A 212 -8.26 -10.66 -23.78
C ALA A 212 -7.15 -9.61 -23.88
N LEU A 213 -5.94 -10.05 -24.19
CA LEU A 213 -4.74 -9.21 -24.31
C LEU A 213 -4.15 -9.32 -25.72
N GLY A 214 -3.64 -8.22 -26.27
CA GLY A 214 -3.00 -8.20 -27.59
C GLY A 214 -3.98 -8.30 -28.76
N GLU A 215 -3.51 -8.70 -29.95
CA GLU A 215 -4.32 -8.60 -31.19
C GLU A 215 -5.31 -9.75 -31.40
N LEU A 216 -5.24 -10.83 -30.61
CA LEU A 216 -6.07 -12.03 -30.79
C LEU A 216 -7.33 -11.93 -29.93
N VAL A 217 -8.45 -11.60 -30.59
CA VAL A 217 -9.77 -11.35 -29.97
C VAL A 217 -10.60 -12.64 -29.78
N THR A 218 -10.03 -13.81 -30.05
CA THR A 218 -10.80 -15.06 -30.12
C THR A 218 -10.89 -15.83 -28.80
N ASP A 219 -9.87 -15.76 -27.94
CA ASP A 219 -9.80 -16.56 -26.72
C ASP A 219 -9.65 -15.65 -25.49
N GLY A 220 -10.78 -15.28 -24.90
CA GLY A 220 -10.84 -14.55 -23.64
C GLY A 220 -10.53 -15.42 -22.44
N ILE A 221 -9.90 -14.83 -21.44
CA ILE A 221 -9.74 -15.42 -20.10
C ILE A 221 -11.00 -15.09 -19.30
N PRO A 222 -11.83 -16.09 -18.92
CA PRO A 222 -13.00 -15.85 -18.10
C PRO A 222 -12.58 -15.48 -16.67
N ILE A 223 -13.17 -14.41 -16.17
CA ILE A 223 -12.95 -13.85 -14.84
C ILE A 223 -14.26 -13.92 -14.08
N GLU A 224 -14.27 -14.75 -13.04
CA GLU A 224 -15.39 -14.85 -12.10
C GLU A 224 -15.30 -13.77 -11.01
N PRO A 225 -16.39 -13.50 -10.27
CA PRO A 225 -16.35 -12.63 -9.11
C PRO A 225 -15.30 -13.14 -8.10
N MET A 226 -14.38 -12.27 -7.73
CA MET A 226 -13.31 -12.59 -6.79
C MET A 226 -13.67 -12.11 -5.39
N VAL A 227 -13.46 -12.98 -4.40
CA VAL A 227 -13.58 -12.63 -2.99
C VAL A 227 -12.20 -12.30 -2.47
N TYR A 228 -12.04 -11.13 -1.85
CA TYR A 228 -10.78 -10.75 -1.21
C TYR A 228 -10.30 -11.88 -0.27
N PRO A 229 -9.01 -12.29 -0.31
CA PRO A 229 -7.87 -11.66 -0.98
C PRO A 229 -7.51 -12.22 -2.39
N GLN A 230 -8.43 -12.86 -3.08
CA GLN A 230 -8.15 -13.43 -4.41
C GLN A 230 -7.82 -12.33 -5.44
N MET A 231 -6.75 -12.54 -6.20
CA MET A 231 -6.32 -11.71 -7.31
C MET A 231 -5.89 -12.58 -8.48
N LEU A 232 -6.10 -12.11 -9.71
CA LEU A 232 -5.53 -12.72 -10.91
C LEU A 232 -4.38 -11.85 -11.42
N VAL A 233 -3.21 -12.46 -11.59
CA VAL A 233 -2.03 -11.80 -12.16
C VAL A 233 -1.73 -12.43 -13.51
N ILE A 234 -1.76 -11.60 -14.56
CA ILE A 234 -1.29 -11.95 -15.90
C ILE A 234 0.03 -11.22 -16.10
N ASP A 235 1.14 -11.95 -16.02
CA ASP A 235 2.50 -11.41 -16.08
C ASP A 235 3.23 -11.87 -17.37
N ARG A 236 4.32 -11.17 -17.70
CA ARG A 236 5.24 -11.45 -18.81
C ARG A 236 4.58 -11.43 -20.19
N MET A 237 3.63 -10.53 -20.39
CA MET A 237 2.96 -10.34 -21.67
C MET A 237 2.91 -8.86 -22.02
N ASP A 238 3.70 -8.46 -23.01
CA ASP A 238 3.60 -7.12 -23.59
C ASP A 238 2.30 -7.00 -24.39
N PHE A 239 1.51 -5.96 -24.11
CA PHE A 239 0.29 -5.65 -24.85
C PHE A 239 0.16 -4.14 -25.08
N ASP A 240 -0.39 -3.76 -26.24
CA ASP A 240 -0.68 -2.38 -26.64
C ASP A 240 -2.07 -1.93 -26.18
N LYS A 241 -2.99 -2.89 -26.03
CA LYS A 241 -4.37 -2.73 -25.57
C LYS A 241 -4.86 -4.02 -24.92
N PHE A 242 -5.93 -3.91 -24.16
CA PHE A 242 -6.67 -5.06 -23.67
C PHE A 242 -8.15 -4.93 -24.03
N TYR A 243 -8.87 -6.04 -23.97
CA TYR A 243 -10.27 -6.11 -24.33
C TYR A 243 -11.10 -6.70 -23.21
N VAL A 244 -12.31 -6.18 -23.04
CA VAL A 244 -13.28 -6.71 -22.09
C VAL A 244 -14.59 -7.04 -22.80
N LYS A 245 -15.13 -8.21 -22.50
CA LYS A 245 -16.46 -8.65 -22.90
C LYS A 245 -17.25 -9.06 -21.65
N ASN A 246 -18.48 -8.60 -21.52
CA ASN A 246 -19.33 -8.89 -20.36
C ASN A 246 -20.81 -8.65 -20.67
N SER A 247 -21.69 -9.37 -19.99
CA SER A 247 -23.10 -8.99 -19.91
C SER A 247 -23.30 -7.84 -18.91
N ALA A 248 -24.34 -7.02 -19.09
CA ALA A 248 -24.67 -5.96 -18.15
C ALA A 248 -25.01 -6.53 -16.77
N GLN A 249 -24.28 -6.07 -15.76
CA GLN A 249 -24.41 -6.49 -14.36
C GLN A 249 -24.48 -5.24 -13.47
N PRO A 250 -25.71 -4.72 -13.20
CA PRO A 250 -25.90 -3.48 -12.45
C PRO A 250 -25.17 -3.46 -11.10
N GLY A 251 -24.41 -2.39 -10.86
CA GLY A 251 -23.65 -2.18 -9.62
C GLY A 251 -22.37 -3.00 -9.50
N LYS A 252 -22.01 -3.78 -10.53
CA LYS A 252 -20.77 -4.55 -10.56
C LYS A 252 -19.66 -3.77 -11.24
N THR A 253 -18.45 -3.94 -10.72
CA THR A 253 -17.21 -3.33 -11.21
C THR A 253 -16.05 -4.31 -11.16
N ALA A 254 -15.05 -4.04 -12.00
CA ALA A 254 -13.73 -4.64 -11.90
C ALA A 254 -12.65 -3.54 -11.80
N THR A 255 -11.63 -3.75 -10.98
CA THR A 255 -10.47 -2.86 -10.83
C THR A 255 -9.23 -3.63 -11.26
N MET A 256 -8.50 -3.04 -12.20
CA MET A 256 -7.34 -3.62 -12.86
C MET A 256 -6.15 -2.67 -12.68
N ILE A 257 -4.97 -3.23 -12.41
CA ILE A 257 -3.71 -2.50 -12.34
C ILE A 257 -2.89 -2.94 -13.55
N ILE A 258 -2.55 -2.00 -14.41
CA ILE A 258 -1.71 -2.24 -15.59
C ILE A 258 -0.31 -1.74 -15.32
N TRP A 259 0.67 -2.64 -15.37
CA TRP A 259 2.08 -2.33 -15.18
C TRP A 259 2.70 -1.95 -16.52
N ARG A 260 3.42 -0.83 -16.57
CA ARG A 260 4.01 -0.27 -17.79
C ARG A 260 5.51 -0.16 -17.66
N ARG A 261 6.22 -0.52 -18.74
CA ARG A 261 7.64 -0.16 -18.88
C ARG A 261 7.70 1.33 -19.20
N THR A 262 8.58 2.05 -18.51
CA THR A 262 8.98 3.43 -18.89
C THR A 262 9.77 3.43 -20.18
#